data_AF-A0ABD0R441-F1
#
_entry.id   AF-A0ABD0R441-F1
#
_cell.length_a   1.000
_cell.length_b   1.000
_cell.length_c   1.000
_cell.angle_alpha   90.00
_cell.angle_beta   90.00
_cell.angle_gamma   90.00
#
_symmetry.space_group_name_H-M   'P 1'
#
loop_
_entity.id
_entity.type
_entity.pdbx_description
1 polymer ?
#
loop_
_entity_poly.entity_id
_entity_poly.type
_entity_poly.pdbx_seq_one_letter_code
_entity_poly.pdbx_strand_id
1 'polypeptide(L)'
;SPLQNELVMNAVDLEAESWSLAVEPLFCKMQEKRIIKRQDVIYEFMQTELHHVQTLTIMAEVFRRGMREEVGLDADIIDELLLLHRDFLSAMRERRQSCIQPNSSKNYLIHRVGDIFLQQ
;
A
#
# COMPACT_ATOMS: atom_id res chain seq x y z
N SER A 1 1.65 -19.45 7.24
CA SER A 1 1.90 -19.52 5.77
C SER A 1 2.68 -18.27 5.35
N PRO A 2 3.26 -18.20 4.13
CA PRO A 2 3.89 -16.97 3.62
C PRO A 2 2.95 -15.76 3.63
N LEU A 3 1.66 -15.98 3.31
CA LEU A 3 0.62 -14.94 3.28
C LEU A 3 0.29 -14.41 4.69
N GLN A 4 0.25 -15.27 5.71
CA GLN A 4 0.09 -14.84 7.12
C GLN A 4 1.23 -13.94 7.61
N ASN A 5 2.47 -14.27 7.24
CA ASN A 5 3.62 -13.43 7.60
C ASN A 5 3.52 -12.06 6.93
N GLU A 6 3.06 -12.03 5.69
CA GLU A 6 2.83 -10.78 4.97
C GLU A 6 1.69 -9.96 5.56
N LEU A 7 0.59 -10.58 6.01
CA LEU A 7 -0.45 -9.89 6.77
C LEU A 7 0.11 -9.19 8.01
N VAL A 8 1.00 -9.87 8.75
CA VAL A 8 1.67 -9.29 9.92
C VAL A 8 2.59 -8.13 9.52
N MET A 9 3.36 -8.26 8.44
CA MET A 9 4.21 -7.17 7.94
C MET A 9 3.39 -5.98 7.44
N ASN A 10 2.26 -6.25 6.78
CA ASN A 10 1.34 -5.24 6.28
C ASN A 10 0.59 -4.53 7.42
N ALA A 11 0.36 -5.19 8.56
CA ALA A 11 -0.35 -4.59 9.69
C ALA A 11 0.38 -3.40 10.32
N VAL A 12 1.70 -3.34 10.16
CA VAL A 12 2.56 -2.27 10.72
C VAL A 12 3.09 -1.29 9.68
N ASP A 13 2.78 -1.50 8.39
CA ASP A 13 3.12 -0.55 7.32
C ASP A 13 2.02 0.49 7.18
N LEU A 14 2.38 1.75 6.92
CA LEU A 14 1.44 2.84 6.70
C LEU A 14 0.44 3.09 7.86
N GLU A 15 0.85 2.90 9.12
CA GLU A 15 -0.02 3.07 10.30
C GLU A 15 -0.49 4.51 10.57
N ALA A 16 0.26 5.53 10.14
CA ALA A 16 -0.09 6.92 10.39
C ALA A 16 -1.35 7.32 9.61
N GLU A 17 -2.17 8.24 10.13
CA GLU A 17 -3.43 8.67 9.50
C GLU A 17 -3.23 9.44 8.18
N SER A 18 -2.05 10.05 7.96
CA SER A 18 -1.72 10.73 6.71
C SER A 18 -0.22 10.81 6.50
N TRP A 19 0.22 11.18 5.29
CA TRP A 19 1.62 11.43 5.00
C TRP A 19 2.19 12.52 5.92
N SER A 20 1.44 13.60 6.13
CA SER A 20 1.86 14.73 6.96
C SER A 20 2.10 14.36 8.43
N LEU A 21 1.52 13.25 8.90
CA LEU A 21 1.73 12.67 10.23
C LEU A 21 2.76 11.51 10.23
N ALA A 22 3.05 10.92 9.07
CA ALA A 22 4.04 9.86 8.91
C ALA A 22 5.48 10.39 8.88
N VAL A 23 5.69 11.58 8.31
CA VAL A 23 7.01 12.23 8.22
C VAL A 23 7.30 13.12 9.43
N GLU A 24 8.52 13.60 9.56
CA GLU A 24 8.90 14.49 10.67
C GLU A 24 8.17 15.86 10.57
N PRO A 25 7.66 16.41 11.69
CA PRO A 25 6.87 17.66 11.66
C PRO A 25 7.61 18.86 11.08
N LEU A 26 8.93 18.97 11.30
CA LEU A 26 9.73 20.05 10.73
C LEU A 26 9.86 19.91 9.21
N PHE A 27 10.09 18.69 8.72
CA PHE A 27 10.16 18.41 7.29
C PHE A 27 8.84 18.70 6.57
N CYS A 28 7.71 18.30 7.17
CA CYS A 28 6.37 18.60 6.66
C CYS A 28 6.12 20.10 6.56
N LYS A 29 6.45 20.88 7.60
CA LYS A 29 6.28 22.33 7.64
C LYS A 29 7.11 23.10 6.60
N MET A 30 8.18 22.50 6.09
CA MET A 30 9.01 23.09 5.03
C MET A 30 8.38 22.95 3.63
N GLN A 31 7.34 22.12 3.46
CA GLN A 31 6.71 21.88 2.18
C GLN A 31 5.60 22.90 1.89
N GLU A 32 5.38 23.18 0.60
CA GLU A 32 4.23 23.97 0.17
C GLU A 32 2.92 23.21 0.42
N LYS A 33 1.83 23.92 0.75
CA LYS A 33 0.50 23.31 1.02
C LYS A 33 0.02 22.36 -0.09
N ARG A 34 0.27 22.70 -1.36
CA ARG A 34 -0.10 21.85 -2.51
C ARG A 34 0.69 20.54 -2.55
N ILE A 35 1.93 20.57 -2.08
CA ILE A 35 2.81 19.39 -2.03
C ILE A 35 2.35 18.48 -0.90
N ILE A 36 2.09 19.04 0.30
CA ILE A 36 1.54 18.28 1.43
C ILE A 36 0.26 17.56 1.01
N LYS A 37 -0.72 18.29 0.46
CA LYS A 37 -1.99 17.70 0.00
C LYS A 37 -1.78 16.59 -1.04
N ARG A 38 -0.84 16.77 -1.98
CA ARG A 38 -0.53 15.76 -2.99
C ARG A 38 0.09 14.50 -2.36
N GLN A 39 0.97 14.65 -1.38
CA GLN A 39 1.54 13.50 -0.67
C GLN A 39 0.50 12.78 0.19
N ASP A 40 -0.39 13.52 0.87
CA ASP A 40 -1.47 12.92 1.64
C ASP A 40 -2.38 12.06 0.76
N VAL A 41 -2.76 12.53 -0.44
CA VAL A 41 -3.56 11.73 -1.39
C VAL A 41 -2.82 10.50 -1.89
N ILE A 42 -1.51 10.60 -2.17
CA ILE A 42 -0.70 9.43 -2.58
C ILE A 42 -0.63 8.40 -1.44
N TYR A 43 -0.46 8.88 -0.21
CA TYR A 43 -0.38 8.03 0.97
C TYR A 43 -1.70 7.35 1.30
N GLU A 44 -2.81 8.08 1.24
CA GLU A 44 -4.17 7.51 1.37
C GLU A 44 -4.39 6.42 0.32
N PHE A 45 -3.98 6.66 -0.93
CA PHE A 45 -4.06 5.65 -1.98
C PHE A 45 -3.21 4.41 -1.69
N MET A 46 -2.00 4.56 -1.16
CA MET A 46 -1.19 3.42 -0.72
C MET A 46 -1.84 2.66 0.44
N GLN A 47 -2.49 3.36 1.37
CA GLN A 47 -3.22 2.75 2.48
C GLN A 47 -4.44 1.97 2.02
N THR A 48 -5.25 2.52 1.11
CA THR A 48 -6.42 1.81 0.58
C THR A 48 -6.00 0.56 -0.18
N GLU A 49 -4.91 0.62 -0.94
CA GLU A 49 -4.33 -0.53 -1.62
C GLU A 49 -3.82 -1.60 -0.64
N LEU A 50 -3.11 -1.19 0.42
CA LEU A 50 -2.67 -2.08 1.49
C LEU A 50 -3.86 -2.82 2.15
N HIS A 51 -4.92 -2.08 2.50
CA HIS A 51 -6.12 -2.67 3.07
C HIS A 51 -6.83 -3.61 2.07
N HIS A 52 -6.77 -3.30 0.78
CA HIS A 52 -7.33 -4.16 -0.26
C HIS A 52 -6.58 -5.49 -0.34
N VAL A 53 -5.24 -5.46 -0.36
CA VAL A 53 -4.39 -6.67 -0.32
C VAL A 53 -4.65 -7.49 0.94
N GLN A 54 -4.80 -6.86 2.11
CA GLN A 54 -5.16 -7.55 3.35
C GLN A 54 -6.51 -8.25 3.25
N THR A 55 -7.52 -7.56 2.71
CA THR A 55 -8.86 -8.13 2.49
C THR A 55 -8.81 -9.34 1.57
N LEU A 56 -8.14 -9.22 0.42
CA LEU A 56 -7.96 -10.32 -0.54
C LEU A 56 -7.22 -11.50 0.08
N THR A 57 -6.20 -11.24 0.91
CA THR A 57 -5.46 -12.30 1.60
C THR A 57 -6.35 -13.05 2.60
N ILE A 58 -7.20 -12.35 3.36
CA ILE A 58 -8.19 -12.98 4.25
C ILE A 58 -9.21 -13.81 3.44
N MET A 59 -9.66 -13.31 2.29
CA MET A 59 -10.55 -14.06 1.39
C MET A 59 -9.87 -15.35 0.88
N ALA A 60 -8.59 -15.27 0.51
CA ALA A 60 -7.82 -16.39 -0.03
C ALA A 60 -7.42 -17.43 1.02
N GLU A 61 -7.22 -17.04 2.29
CA GLU A 61 -6.74 -17.94 3.35
C GLU A 61 -7.83 -18.42 4.31
N VAL A 62 -8.70 -17.51 4.75
CA VAL A 62 -9.72 -17.78 5.78
C VAL A 62 -11.03 -18.17 5.14
N PHE A 63 -11.45 -17.44 4.12
CA PHE A 63 -12.76 -17.63 3.48
C PHE A 63 -12.71 -18.45 2.19
N ARG A 64 -11.58 -19.05 1.81
CA ARG A 64 -11.42 -19.76 0.52
C ARG A 64 -12.55 -20.76 0.25
N ARG A 65 -12.92 -21.55 1.26
CA ARG A 65 -14.02 -22.50 1.15
C ARG A 65 -15.37 -21.80 0.93
N GLY A 66 -15.69 -20.78 1.72
CA GLY A 66 -16.93 -20.02 1.58
C GLY A 66 -17.01 -19.27 0.24
N MET A 67 -15.89 -18.73 -0.24
CA MET A 67 -15.80 -18.10 -1.56
C MET A 67 -16.15 -19.10 -2.67
N ARG A 68 -15.66 -20.33 -2.56
CA ARG A 68 -15.97 -21.38 -3.53
C ARG A 68 -17.39 -21.92 -3.40
N GLU A 69 -17.82 -22.24 -2.19
CA GLU A 69 -19.06 -22.99 -1.94
C GLU A 69 -20.31 -22.12 -1.85
N GLU A 70 -20.21 -20.89 -1.33
CA GLU A 70 -21.35 -19.99 -1.09
C GLU A 70 -21.43 -18.86 -2.12
N VAL A 71 -20.29 -18.32 -2.54
CA VAL A 71 -20.22 -17.21 -3.52
C VAL A 71 -20.08 -17.76 -4.96
N GLY A 72 -19.57 -18.97 -5.12
CA GLY A 72 -19.29 -19.57 -6.43
C GLY A 72 -18.11 -18.91 -7.15
N LEU A 73 -17.24 -18.20 -6.42
CA LEU A 73 -16.04 -17.57 -6.96
C LEU A 73 -14.91 -18.60 -7.01
N ASP A 74 -14.27 -18.72 -8.17
CA ASP A 74 -13.12 -19.61 -8.29
C ASP A 74 -11.94 -19.07 -7.47
N ALA A 75 -11.25 -19.95 -6.78
CA ALA A 75 -10.14 -19.59 -5.93
C ALA A 75 -8.97 -19.03 -6.76
N ASP A 76 -8.85 -19.47 -8.01
CA ASP A 76 -7.84 -19.00 -8.96
C ASP A 76 -8.01 -17.51 -9.28
N ILE A 77 -9.27 -17.01 -9.34
CA ILE A 77 -9.54 -15.57 -9.59
C ILE A 77 -9.06 -14.71 -8.41
N ILE A 78 -9.28 -15.17 -7.18
CA ILE A 78 -8.81 -14.45 -5.98
C ILE A 78 -7.28 -14.43 -5.95
N ASP A 79 -6.64 -15.55 -6.30
CA ASP A 79 -5.19 -15.66 -6.31
C ASP A 79 -4.55 -14.76 -7.39
N GLU A 80 -5.14 -14.67 -8.59
CA GLU A 80 -4.71 -13.75 -9.67
C GLU A 80 -4.87 -12.28 -9.26
N LEU A 81 -6.03 -11.91 -8.71
CA LEU A 81 -6.29 -10.55 -8.25
C LEU A 81 -5.33 -10.16 -7.12
N LEU A 82 -5.10 -11.08 -6.18
CA LEU A 82 -4.15 -10.87 -5.09
C LEU A 82 -2.72 -10.65 -5.62
N LEU A 83 -2.29 -11.39 -6.64
CA LEU A 83 -0.97 -11.20 -7.25
C LEU A 83 -0.83 -9.80 -7.86
N LEU A 84 -1.82 -9.37 -8.65
CA LEU A 84 -1.82 -8.04 -9.29
C LEU A 84 -1.68 -6.91 -8.27
N HIS A 85 -2.50 -6.94 -7.22
CA HIS A 85 -2.50 -5.90 -6.19
C HIS A 85 -1.24 -5.93 -5.31
N ARG A 86 -0.64 -7.10 -5.09
CA ARG A 86 0.65 -7.22 -4.41
C ARG A 86 1.78 -6.58 -5.19
N ASP A 87 1.87 -6.88 -6.48
CA ASP A 87 2.91 -6.33 -7.35
C ASP A 87 2.80 -4.81 -7.43
N PHE A 88 1.58 -4.31 -7.52
CA PHE A 88 1.32 -2.88 -7.51
C PHE A 88 1.70 -2.19 -6.18
N LEU A 89 1.27 -2.76 -5.05
CA LEU A 89 1.66 -2.26 -3.73
C LEU A 89 3.18 -2.29 -3.54
N SER A 90 3.85 -3.34 -4.03
CA SER A 90 5.31 -3.45 -4.01
C SER A 90 5.96 -2.31 -4.80
N ALA A 91 5.49 -2.04 -6.01
CA ALA A 91 6.00 -0.93 -6.83
C ALA A 91 5.83 0.44 -6.13
N MET A 92 4.70 0.66 -5.45
CA MET A 92 4.47 1.86 -4.64
C MET A 92 5.42 1.96 -3.44
N ARG A 93 5.70 0.84 -2.76
CA ARG A 93 6.67 0.77 -1.66
C ARG A 93 8.11 1.04 -2.12
N GLU A 94 8.50 0.48 -3.25
CA GLU A 94 9.80 0.75 -3.88
C GLU A 94 9.94 2.22 -4.27
N ARG A 95 8.87 2.81 -4.83
CA ARG A 95 8.82 4.25 -5.12
C ARG A 95 9.03 5.09 -3.87
N ARG A 96 8.31 4.80 -2.78
CA ARG A 96 8.49 5.45 -1.48
C ARG A 96 9.95 5.34 -1.02
N GLN A 97 10.51 4.13 -1.03
CA GLN A 97 11.87 3.86 -0.58
C GLN A 97 12.92 4.63 -1.40
N SER A 98 12.74 4.73 -2.72
CA SER A 98 13.63 5.48 -3.61
C SER A 98 13.58 7.01 -3.39
N CYS A 99 12.54 7.51 -2.73
CA CYS A 99 12.31 8.93 -2.50
C CYS A 99 12.64 9.39 -1.07
N ILE A 100 13.21 8.51 -0.24
CA ILE A 100 13.66 8.84 1.12
C ILE A 100 14.77 9.90 1.06
N GLN A 101 14.64 10.91 1.92
CA GLN A 101 15.60 12.01 2.01
C GLN A 101 16.93 11.55 2.61
N PRO A 102 18.07 12.08 2.13
CA PRO A 102 19.36 11.82 2.76
C PRO A 102 19.30 12.17 4.26
N ASN A 103 19.79 11.27 5.11
CA ASN A 103 19.84 11.40 6.57
C ASN A 103 18.48 11.33 7.31
N SER A 104 17.41 10.82 6.69
CA SER A 104 16.18 10.46 7.41
C SER A 104 15.76 9.03 7.08
N SER A 105 15.16 8.33 8.05
CA SER A 105 14.52 7.03 7.84
C SER A 105 13.01 7.16 7.58
N LYS A 106 12.44 8.37 7.72
CA LYS A 106 11.00 8.61 7.65
C LYS A 106 10.60 9.63 6.59
N ASN A 107 11.44 10.62 6.32
CA ASN A 107 11.10 11.71 5.40
C ASN A 107 11.29 11.24 3.96
N TYR A 108 10.25 11.38 3.14
CA TYR A 108 10.30 11.10 1.71
C TYR A 108 9.37 12.03 0.95
N LEU A 109 9.60 12.20 -0.34
CA LEU A 109 8.74 12.99 -1.21
C LEU A 109 8.56 12.30 -2.57
N ILE A 110 7.38 11.70 -2.81
CA ILE A 110 7.11 10.99 -4.07
C ILE A 110 6.79 12.03 -5.15
N HIS A 111 7.70 12.26 -6.09
CA HIS A 111 7.51 13.27 -7.14
C HIS A 111 6.66 12.81 -8.32
N ARG A 112 6.70 11.51 -8.63
CA ARG A 112 5.95 10.91 -9.75
C ARG A 112 5.39 9.57 -9.30
N VAL A 113 4.23 9.23 -9.83
CA VAL A 113 3.50 7.97 -9.54
C VAL A 113 2.76 7.45 -10.76
N GLY A 114 2.42 8.32 -11.72
CA GLY A 114 1.65 7.95 -12.91
C GLY A 114 2.29 6.87 -13.77
N ASP A 115 3.61 6.71 -13.75
CA ASP A 115 4.30 5.63 -14.44
C ASP A 115 4.01 4.25 -13.83
N ILE A 116 3.76 4.16 -12.52
CA ILE A 116 3.35 2.91 -11.86
C ILE A 116 1.91 2.56 -12.28
N PHE A 117 1.02 3.55 -12.36
CA PHE A 117 -0.37 3.33 -12.78
C PHE A 117 -0.50 2.88 -14.24
N LEU A 118 0.48 3.20 -15.10
CA LEU A 118 0.48 2.82 -16.51
C LEU A 118 1.07 1.43 -16.75
N GLN A 119 1.66 0.80 -15.73
CA GLN A 119 2.24 -0.54 -15.79
C GLN A 119 1.27 -1.64 -15.34
N GLN A 120 0.05 -1.27 -14.91
CA GLN A 120 -1.05 -2.19 -14.64
C GLN A 120 -1.79 -2.59 -15.91
#